data_AF-A0A524J6R5-F1
#
_entry.id   AF-A0A524J6R5-F1
#
_cell.length_a   1.000
_cell.length_b   1.000
_cell.length_c   1.000
_cell.angle_alpha   90.00
_cell.angle_beta   90.00
_cell.angle_gamma   90.00
#
_symmetry.space_group_name_H-M   'P 1'
#
loop_
_entity.id
_entity.type
_entity.pdbx_description
1 polymer ?
#
loop_
_entity_poly.entity_id
_entity_poly.type
_entity_poly.pdbx_seq_one_letter_code
_entity_poly.pdbx_strand_id
1 'polypeptide(L)'
;MKYLYCPKCKELRVKPWYPTKDYCPRCMGTLKVIPIPRNWATYAIYVLAATTFTFVYLNSTMDNRNYLYVGVASVVALLVLQFTELTRGHRYAISKLRVTKSDTQVMKTKGWLKDKDK
;
A
#
# COMPACT_ATOMS: atom_id res chain seq x y z
N MET A 1 6.96 -2.59 -3.11
CA MET A 1 5.56 -2.80 -3.59
C MET A 1 5.43 -2.29 -5.03
N LYS A 2 4.39 -2.69 -5.76
CA LYS A 2 4.06 -2.15 -7.09
C LYS A 2 2.64 -1.60 -7.05
N TYR A 3 2.37 -0.52 -7.78
CA TYR A 3 1.03 0.00 -7.99
C TYR A 3 0.61 -0.22 -9.43
N LEU A 4 -0.69 -0.36 -9.65
CA LEU A 4 -1.33 -0.50 -10.95
C LEU A 4 -2.20 0.72 -11.18
N TYR A 5 -1.99 1.39 -12.31
CA TYR A 5 -2.81 2.51 -12.74
C TYR A 5 -3.59 2.15 -14.01
N CYS A 6 -4.92 2.33 -13.97
CA CYS A 6 -5.76 2.22 -15.15
C CYS A 6 -5.96 3.59 -15.80
N PRO A 7 -5.49 3.81 -17.05
CA PRO A 7 -5.70 5.09 -17.73
C PRO A 7 -7.18 5.35 -18.08
N LYS A 8 -7.97 4.31 -18.35
CA LYS A 8 -9.40 4.46 -18.70
C LYS A 8 -10.26 4.78 -17.47
N CYS A 9 -10.15 3.98 -16.40
CA CYS A 9 -10.94 4.19 -15.18
C CYS A 9 -10.36 5.26 -14.24
N LYS A 10 -9.11 5.70 -14.48
CA LYS A 10 -8.37 6.62 -13.61
C LYS A 10 -8.35 6.10 -12.17
N GLU A 11 -8.12 4.80 -12.02
CA GLU A 11 -8.06 4.10 -10.74
C GLU A 11 -6.61 3.68 -10.47
N LEU A 12 -6.17 3.90 -9.24
CA LEU A 12 -4.87 3.49 -8.75
C LEU A 12 -5.08 2.39 -7.70
N ARG A 13 -4.43 1.25 -7.88
CA ARG A 13 -4.57 0.08 -7.00
C ARG A 13 -3.19 -0.44 -6.62
N VAL A 14 -3.08 -1.03 -5.44
CA VAL A 14 -1.87 -1.78 -5.06
C VAL A 14 -1.87 -3.08 -5.87
N LYS A 15 -0.73 -3.44 -6.48
CA LYS A 15 -0.60 -4.75 -7.13
C LYS A 15 -0.56 -5.81 -6.03
N PRO A 16 -1.54 -6.73 -5.97
CA PRO A 16 -1.46 -7.85 -5.05
C PRO A 16 -0.23 -8.70 -5.38
N TRP A 17 0.27 -9.44 -4.39
CA TRP A 17 1.44 -10.29 -4.57
C TRP A 17 1.17 -11.45 -5.53
N TYR A 18 -0.09 -11.90 -5.59
CA TYR A 18 -0.56 -12.91 -6.53
C TYR A 18 -0.55 -12.40 -7.98
N PRO A 19 -0.31 -13.29 -8.95
CA PRO A 19 -0.33 -12.97 -10.38
C PRO A 19 -1.77 -12.75 -10.86
N THR A 20 -2.41 -11.68 -10.40
CA THR A 20 -3.60 -11.16 -11.08
C THR A 20 -3.15 -10.60 -12.41
N LYS A 21 -3.86 -10.94 -13.48
CA LYS A 21 -3.57 -10.39 -14.82
C LYS A 21 -3.52 -8.86 -14.74
N ASP A 22 -2.61 -8.24 -15.49
CA ASP A 22 -2.41 -6.77 -15.52
C ASP A 22 -3.53 -6.06 -16.32
N TYR A 23 -4.79 -6.42 -16.05
CA TYR A 23 -5.99 -5.82 -16.62
C TYR A 23 -6.87 -5.21 -15.53
N CYS A 24 -7.49 -4.08 -15.85
CA CYS A 24 -8.46 -3.46 -14.96
C CYS A 24 -9.71 -4.35 -14.86
N PRO A 25 -10.17 -4.75 -13.66
CA PRO A 25 -11.36 -5.59 -13.53
C PRO A 25 -12.64 -4.88 -13.99
N ARG A 26 -12.62 -3.55 -14.08
CA ARG A 26 -13.79 -2.74 -14.44
C ARG A 26 -13.92 -2.49 -15.94
N CYS A 27 -12.80 -2.24 -16.64
CA CYS A 27 -12.81 -1.91 -18.07
C CYS A 27 -12.02 -2.89 -18.95
N MET A 28 -11.45 -3.96 -18.36
CA MET A 28 -10.58 -4.95 -18.99
C MET A 28 -9.38 -4.35 -19.76
N GLY A 29 -9.06 -3.09 -19.51
CA GLY A 29 -7.97 -2.37 -20.18
C GLY A 29 -6.62 -2.69 -19.55
N THR A 30 -5.54 -2.45 -20.30
CA THR A 30 -4.17 -2.62 -19.83
C THR A 30 -3.85 -1.68 -18.67
N LEU A 31 -3.15 -2.21 -17.66
CA LEU A 31 -2.71 -1.45 -16.48
C LEU A 31 -1.24 -1.04 -16.63
N LYS A 32 -0.92 0.20 -16.22
CA LYS A 32 0.47 0.66 -16.09
C LYS A 32 1.00 0.27 -14.72
N VAL A 33 2.09 -0.49 -14.69
CA VAL A 33 2.78 -0.87 -13.46
C VAL A 33 3.73 0.24 -13.04
N ILE A 34 3.59 0.73 -11.82
CA ILE A 34 4.46 1.73 -11.21
C ILE A 34 5.24 1.05 -10.09
N PRO A 35 6.55 0.76 -10.27
CA PRO A 35 7.36 0.21 -9.20
C PRO A 35 7.63 1.29 -8.14
N ILE A 36 7.40 0.94 -6.87
CA ILE A 36 7.76 1.81 -5.74
C ILE A 36 9.07 1.31 -5.14
N PRO A 37 10.08 2.19 -5.02
CA PRO A 37 11.36 1.81 -4.43
C PRO A 37 11.15 1.29 -3.01
N ARG A 38 11.82 0.17 -2.69
CA ARG A 38 11.82 -0.36 -1.33
C ARG A 38 12.58 0.60 -0.43
N ASN A 39 12.10 0.76 0.80
CA ASN A 39 12.77 1.58 1.81
C ASN A 39 12.92 0.79 3.10
N TRP A 40 13.69 1.32 4.05
CA TRP A 40 13.93 0.71 5.36
C TRP A 40 12.62 0.32 6.08
N ALA A 41 11.55 1.10 5.92
CA ALA A 41 10.23 0.82 6.51
C ALA A 41 9.64 -0.53 6.05
N THR A 42 9.87 -0.93 4.79
CA THR A 42 9.46 -2.25 4.30
C THR A 42 10.18 -3.37 5.06
N TYR A 43 11.45 -3.19 5.40
CA TYR A 43 12.21 -4.15 6.20
C TYR A 43 11.73 -4.19 7.65
N ALA A 44 11.42 -3.02 8.23
CA ALA A 44 10.86 -2.94 9.58
C ALA A 44 9.53 -3.70 9.69
N ILE A 45 8.66 -3.62 8.69
CA ILE A 45 7.41 -4.38 8.63
C ILE A 45 7.67 -5.89 8.65
N TYR A 46 8.67 -6.38 7.90
CA TYR A 46 9.02 -7.81 7.91
C TYR A 46 9.55 -8.28 9.26
N VAL A 47 10.41 -7.48 9.90
CA VAL A 47 10.92 -7.79 11.24
C VAL A 47 9.78 -7.82 12.26
N LEU A 48 8.91 -6.80 12.26
CA LEU A 48 7.73 -6.74 13.13
C LEU A 48 6.75 -7.89 12.91
N ALA A 49 6.55 -8.30 11.65
CA ALA A 49 5.72 -9.46 11.34
C ALA A 49 6.31 -10.73 11.98
N ALA A 50 7.61 -10.97 11.77
CA ALA A 50 8.30 -12.12 12.35
C ALA A 50 8.22 -12.12 13.89
N THR A 51 8.52 -10.99 14.54
CA THR A 51 8.44 -10.88 16.00
C THR A 51 7.02 -11.12 16.52
N THR A 52 6.00 -10.62 15.79
CA THR A 52 4.59 -10.86 16.16
C THR A 52 4.27 -12.35 16.17
N PHE A 53 4.67 -13.08 15.12
CA PHE A 53 4.48 -14.54 15.07
C PHE A 53 5.24 -15.25 16.19
N THR A 54 6.46 -14.80 16.52
CA THR A 54 7.23 -15.35 17.65
C THR A 54 6.49 -15.17 18.97
N PHE A 55 5.93 -14.00 19.26
CA PHE A 55 5.18 -13.77 20.49
C PHE A 55 3.88 -14.58 20.56
N VAL A 56 3.17 -14.73 19.44
CA VAL A 56 1.99 -15.59 19.38
C VAL A 56 2.36 -17.05 19.64
N TYR A 57 3.47 -17.53 19.08
CA TYR A 57 3.98 -18.87 19.32
C TYR A 57 4.41 -19.09 20.78
N LEU A 58 5.12 -18.13 21.37
CA LEU A 58 5.50 -18.17 22.79
C LEU A 58 4.29 -18.15 23.72
N ASN A 59 3.25 -17.39 23.38
CA ASN A 59 1.99 -17.42 24.12
C ASN A 59 1.35 -18.82 24.09
N SER A 60 1.36 -19.48 22.93
CA SER A 60 0.80 -20.84 22.79
C SER A 60 1.57 -21.92 23.54
N THR A 61 2.83 -21.68 23.91
CA THR A 61 3.71 -22.67 24.57
C THR A 61 3.89 -22.42 26.06
N MET A 62 3.97 -21.15 26.47
CA MET A 62 4.20 -20.77 27.87
C MET A 62 2.95 -20.30 28.63
N ASP A 63 1.80 -20.24 27.95
CA ASP A 63 0.48 -19.87 28.51
C ASP A 63 0.47 -18.55 29.32
N ASN A 64 1.39 -17.65 28.98
CA ASN A 64 1.58 -16.37 29.67
C ASN A 64 0.92 -15.24 28.89
N ARG A 65 -0.12 -14.65 29.48
CA ARG A 65 -0.92 -13.55 28.91
C ARG A 65 -0.10 -12.31 28.56
N ASN A 66 1.07 -12.10 29.17
CA ASN A 66 1.95 -10.98 28.82
C ASN A 66 2.40 -11.04 27.35
N TYR A 67 2.65 -12.23 26.81
CA TYR A 67 3.02 -12.38 25.40
C TYR A 67 1.86 -12.06 24.46
N LEU A 68 0.63 -12.30 24.89
CA LEU A 68 -0.57 -11.90 24.14
C LEU A 68 -0.68 -10.37 24.06
N TYR A 69 -0.48 -9.64 25.16
CA TYR A 69 -0.50 -8.17 25.14
C TYR A 69 0.59 -7.59 24.23
N VAL A 70 1.81 -8.13 24.30
CA VAL A 70 2.91 -7.72 23.42
C VAL A 70 2.62 -8.04 21.96
N GLY A 71 2.06 -9.22 21.68
CA GLY A 71 1.65 -9.62 20.33
C GLY A 71 0.55 -8.72 19.75
N VAL A 72 -0.45 -8.35 20.55
CA VAL A 72 -1.49 -7.40 20.13
C VAL A 72 -0.88 -6.02 19.86
N ALA A 73 0.00 -5.53 20.74
CA ALA A 73 0.69 -4.25 20.54
C ALA A 73 1.55 -4.24 19.27
N SER A 74 2.24 -5.35 18.96
CA SER A 74 3.05 -5.47 17.76
C SER A 74 2.20 -5.52 16.48
N VAL A 75 1.03 -6.16 16.51
CA VAL A 75 0.05 -6.11 15.40
C VAL A 75 -0.42 -4.68 15.15
N VAL A 76 -0.75 -3.93 16.21
CA VAL A 76 -1.17 -2.52 16.08
C VAL A 76 -0.06 -1.68 15.46
N ALA A 77 1.18 -1.83 15.93
CA ALA A 77 2.34 -1.13 15.36
C ALA A 77 2.55 -1.49 13.87
N LEU A 78 2.38 -2.76 13.51
CA LEU A 78 2.48 -3.24 12.13
C LEU A 78 1.40 -2.62 11.23
N LEU A 79 0.15 -2.53 11.70
CA LEU A 79 -0.94 -1.89 10.96
C LEU A 79 -0.65 -0.41 10.69
N VAL A 80 -0.14 0.31 11.70
CA VAL A 80 0.24 1.72 11.55
C VAL A 80 1.35 1.89 10.52
N LEU A 81 2.44 1.12 10.63
CA LEU A 81 3.55 1.19 9.67
C LEU A 81 3.11 0.81 8.26
N GLN A 82 2.30 -0.23 8.11
CA GLN A 82 1.73 -0.64 6.83
C GLN A 82 0.88 0.49 6.22
N PHE A 83 0.06 1.17 7.01
CA PHE A 83 -0.74 2.30 6.56
C PHE A 83 0.13 3.48 6.10
N THR A 84 1.20 3.80 6.82
CA THR A 84 2.14 4.87 6.42
C THR A 84 2.87 4.54 5.11
N GLU A 85 3.31 3.30 4.91
CA GLU A 85 3.94 2.86 3.66
C GLU A 85 2.95 2.89 2.48
N LEU A 86 1.69 2.48 2.70
CA LEU A 86 0.64 2.54 1.68
C LEU A 86 0.29 3.97 1.27
N THR A 87 0.17 4.88 2.22
CA THR A 87 -0.12 6.30 1.94
C THR A 87 1.06 6.97 1.22
N ARG A 88 2.30 6.68 1.64
CA ARG A 88 3.50 7.16 0.95
C ARG A 88 3.60 6.60 -0.47
N GLY A 89 3.35 5.31 -0.62
CA GLY A 89 3.34 4.62 -1.91
C GLY A 89 2.30 5.21 -2.86
N HIS A 90 1.09 5.46 -2.37
CA HIS A 90 0.02 6.11 -3.14
C HIS A 90 0.42 7.50 -3.62
N ARG A 91 1.00 8.34 -2.75
CA ARG A 91 1.49 9.68 -3.12
C ARG A 91 2.60 9.62 -4.17
N TYR A 92 3.55 8.69 -4.01
CA TYR A 92 4.63 8.50 -4.97
C TYR A 92 4.13 8.01 -6.33
N ALA A 93 3.15 7.10 -6.33
CA ALA A 93 2.54 6.62 -7.56
C ALA A 93 1.81 7.75 -8.29
N ILE A 94 1.03 8.58 -7.60
CA ILE A 94 0.37 9.75 -8.19
C ILE A 94 1.39 10.72 -8.79
N SER A 95 2.48 11.03 -8.09
CA SER A 95 3.47 11.99 -8.60
C SER A 95 4.21 11.51 -9.87
N LYS A 96 4.23 10.19 -10.12
CA LYS A 96 4.79 9.61 -11.34
C LYS A 96 3.80 9.48 -12.50
N LEU A 97 2.50 9.72 -12.28
CA LEU A 97 1.52 9.71 -13.37
C LEU A 97 1.68 10.95 -14.25
N ARG A 98 2.04 10.75 -15.52
CA ARG A 98 1.91 11.79 -16.54
C ARG A 98 0.44 11.97 -16.89
N VAL A 99 -0.17 13.05 -16.40
CA VAL A 99 -1.57 13.39 -16.67
C VAL A 99 -1.65 14.17 -17.98
N THR A 100 -2.46 13.70 -18.93
CA THR A 100 -2.81 14.44 -20.14
C THR A 100 -3.81 15.56 -19.81
N LYS A 101 -3.80 16.65 -20.60
CA LYS A 101 -4.71 17.80 -20.37
C LYS A 101 -6.19 17.43 -20.36
N SER A 102 -6.59 16.36 -21.04
CA SER A 102 -7.97 15.83 -21.04
C SER A 102 -8.38 15.20 -19.70
N ASP A 103 -7.41 14.78 -18.89
CA ASP A 103 -7.66 13.99 -17.69
C ASP A 103 -7.57 14.79 -16.40
N THR A 104 -7.10 16.04 -16.47
CA THR A 104 -6.90 16.92 -15.32
C THR A 104 -8.19 17.19 -14.56
N GLN A 105 -9.32 17.45 -15.22
CA GLN A 105 -10.59 17.68 -14.52
C GLN A 105 -11.02 16.48 -13.66
N VAL A 106 -10.93 15.27 -14.20
CA VAL A 106 -11.29 14.04 -13.45
C VAL A 106 -10.28 13.73 -12.35
N MET A 107 -9.01 14.09 -12.54
CA MET A 107 -7.98 13.96 -11.50
C MET A 107 -8.15 14.99 -10.38
N LYS A 108 -8.62 16.19 -10.70
CA LYS A 108 -8.98 17.23 -9.72
C LYS A 108 -10.20 16.82 -8.90
N THR A 109 -11.27 16.32 -9.51
CA THR A 109 -12.45 15.84 -8.77
C THR A 109 -12.14 14.66 -7.84
N LYS A 110 -11.16 13.81 -8.20
CA LYS A 110 -10.65 12.74 -7.33
C LYS A 110 -9.68 13.23 -6.23
N GLY A 111 -9.33 14.51 -6.20
CA GLY A 111 -8.42 15.11 -5.22
C GLY A 111 -6.95 14.74 -5.41
N TRP A 112 -6.57 14.25 -6.60
CA TRP A 112 -5.19 13.79 -6.87
C TRP A 112 -4.27 14.93 -7.29
N LEU A 113 -4.84 15.98 -7.90
CA LEU A 113 -4.16 17.22 -8.23
C LEU A 113 -4.69 18.32 -7.30
N LYS A 114 -3.80 18.97 -6.56
CA LYS A 114 -4.12 20.26 -5.94
C LYS A 114 -4.04 21.33 -7.02
N ASP A 115 -4.99 22.25 -7.04
CA ASP A 115 -4.87 23.47 -7.85
C ASP A 115 -3.59 24.18 -7.41
N LYS A 116 -2.63 24.30 -8.33
CA LYS A 116 -1.41 25.09 -8.12
C LYS A 116 -1.64 26.57 -8.43
N ASP A 117 -2.88 26.96 -8.70
CA ASP A 117 -3.25 28.32 -9.08
C ASP A 117 -3.93 29.02 -7.90
N LYS A 118 -3.11 29.35 -6.89
CA LYS A 118 -3.27 30.54 -6.03
C LYS A 118 -1.88 31.01 -5.60
#